data_AF-K1E5G5-F1
#
_entry.id   AF-K1E5G5-F1
#
_cell.length_a   1.000
_cell.length_b   1.000
_cell.length_c   1.000
_cell.angle_alpha   90.00
_cell.angle_beta   90.00
_cell.angle_gamma   90.00
#
_symmetry.space_group_name_H-M   'P 1'
#
loop_
_entity.id
_entity.type
_entity.pdbx_description
1 polymer ?
#
loop_
_entity_poly.entity_id
_entity_poly.type
_entity_poly.pdbx_seq_one_letter_code
_entity_poly.pdbx_strand_id
1 'polypeptide(L)'
;MDTGDVALLISTLSLVIAGASLGWQVAQWLLSAGRARAVLMHGMLHGAGAFVGPVRKDGSGYDLKILHRQGFEGIAVVGIQVTNHGRAPLFVEGVSLAPRGGVMRFVPIAELHGPDLPHRLEAGTNASWYTIADHAATLAASSRDVLREKVSGVYMTAQLGTGNTVETKRTLRV
;
A
#
# COMPACT_ATOMS: atom_id res chain seq x y z
N MET A 1 -20.77 27.83 -51.94
CA MET A 1 -19.82 27.10 -51.09
C MET A 1 -19.24 26.03 -51.97
N ASP A 2 -17.94 26.10 -52.21
CA ASP A 2 -17.30 25.21 -53.17
C ASP A 2 -17.07 23.82 -52.54
N THR A 3 -16.90 22.78 -53.35
CA THR A 3 -16.69 21.41 -52.83
C THR A 3 -15.45 21.30 -51.94
N GLY A 4 -14.43 22.13 -52.19
CA GLY A 4 -13.24 22.24 -51.36
C GLY A 4 -13.50 22.79 -49.96
N ASP A 5 -14.39 23.79 -49.82
CA ASP A 5 -14.75 24.39 -48.53
C ASP A 5 -15.43 23.36 -47.62
N VAL A 6 -16.34 22.56 -48.20
CA VAL A 6 -17.04 21.48 -47.51
C VAL A 6 -16.07 20.42 -47.03
N ALA A 7 -15.13 20.00 -47.88
CA ALA A 7 -14.14 18.99 -47.52
C ALA A 7 -13.20 19.44 -46.39
N LEU A 8 -12.79 20.72 -46.39
CA LEU A 8 -11.92 21.27 -45.35
C LEU A 8 -12.66 21.41 -44.01
N LEU A 9 -13.92 21.83 -44.04
CA LEU A 9 -14.81 21.85 -42.87
C LEU A 9 -14.96 20.45 -42.26
N ILE A 10 -15.28 19.45 -43.08
CA ILE A 10 -15.44 18.07 -42.63
C ILE A 10 -14.13 17.56 -42.02
N SER A 11 -13.00 17.77 -42.70
CA SER A 11 -11.69 17.31 -42.22
C SER A 11 -11.29 17.93 -40.88
N THR A 12 -11.52 19.24 -40.73
CA THR A 12 -11.24 19.96 -39.48
C THR A 12 -12.11 19.45 -38.34
N LEU A 13 -13.42 19.27 -38.60
CA LEU A 13 -14.34 18.75 -37.60
C LEU A 13 -14.01 17.31 -37.21
N SER A 14 -13.67 16.46 -38.19
CA SER A 14 -13.22 15.09 -37.94
C SER A 14 -11.96 15.04 -37.08
N LEU A 15 -10.99 15.94 -37.32
CA LEU A 15 -9.76 16.01 -36.51
C LEU A 15 -10.06 16.41 -35.06
N VAL A 16 -10.93 17.39 -34.84
CA VAL A 16 -11.34 17.81 -33.50
C VAL A 16 -12.05 16.68 -32.76
N ILE A 17 -12.98 15.99 -33.42
CA ILE A 17 -13.71 14.86 -32.83
C ILE A 17 -12.76 13.70 -32.52
N ALA A 18 -11.83 13.38 -33.41
CA ALA A 18 -10.83 12.35 -33.19
C ALA A 18 -9.94 12.67 -31.98
N GLY A 19 -9.47 13.92 -31.87
CA GLY A 19 -8.68 14.39 -30.73
C GLY A 19 -9.45 14.31 -29.41
N ALA A 20 -10.71 14.75 -29.40
CA ALA A 20 -11.58 14.64 -28.23
C ALA A 20 -11.84 13.19 -27.83
N SER A 21 -12.06 12.30 -28.81
CA SER A 21 -12.27 10.86 -28.57
C SER A 21 -11.02 10.20 -27.97
N LEU A 22 -9.83 10.50 -28.50
CA LEU A 22 -8.58 10.00 -27.96
C LEU A 22 -8.34 10.51 -26.53
N GLY A 23 -8.56 11.81 -26.30
CA GLY A 23 -8.47 12.40 -24.96
C GLY A 23 -9.42 11.73 -23.96
N TRP A 24 -10.64 11.42 -24.40
CA TRP A 24 -11.62 10.70 -23.59
C TRP A 24 -11.18 9.26 -23.27
N GLN A 25 -10.64 8.53 -24.24
CA GLN A 25 -10.14 7.17 -24.02
C GLN A 25 -8.99 7.14 -23.00
N VAL A 26 -8.04 8.09 -23.09
CA VAL A 26 -6.96 8.23 -22.11
C VAL A 26 -7.51 8.59 -20.72
N ALA A 27 -8.46 9.51 -20.65
CA ALA A 27 -9.10 9.88 -19.39
C ALA A 27 -9.82 8.67 -18.75
N GLN A 28 -10.56 7.88 -19.54
CA GLN A 28 -11.20 6.66 -19.07
C GLN A 28 -10.20 5.63 -18.58
N TRP A 29 -9.09 5.45 -19.30
CA TRP A 29 -8.01 4.55 -18.87
C TRP A 29 -7.42 4.99 -17.52
N LEU A 30 -7.09 6.27 -17.35
CA LEU A 30 -6.56 6.83 -16.10
C LEU A 30 -7.56 6.76 -14.93
N LEU A 31 -8.85 6.94 -15.20
CA LEU A 31 -9.91 6.90 -14.19
C LEU A 31 -10.33 5.47 -13.83
N SER A 32 -10.12 4.51 -14.75
CA SER A 32 -10.43 3.10 -14.55
C SER A 32 -9.38 2.35 -13.74
N ALA A 33 -8.19 2.92 -13.50
CA ALA A 33 -7.16 2.25 -12.72
C ALA A 33 -7.60 2.02 -11.25
N GLY A 34 -7.25 0.85 -10.70
CA GLY A 34 -7.35 0.58 -9.27
C GLY A 34 -6.49 1.58 -8.48
N ARG A 35 -7.01 2.10 -7.36
CA ARG A 35 -6.32 3.12 -6.54
C ARG A 35 -6.05 2.57 -5.16
N ALA A 36 -4.89 1.94 -4.99
CA ALA A 36 -4.46 1.45 -3.70
C ALA A 36 -4.04 2.58 -2.76
N ARG A 37 -4.48 2.50 -1.51
CA ARG A 37 -3.98 3.29 -0.39
C ARG A 37 -3.52 2.33 0.70
N ALA A 38 -2.29 2.51 1.17
CA ALA A 38 -1.73 1.73 2.26
C ALA A 38 -1.75 2.51 3.59
N VAL A 39 -2.11 1.82 4.66
CA VAL A 39 -2.06 2.32 6.05
C VAL A 39 -1.21 1.37 6.87
N LEU A 40 -0.26 1.93 7.63
CA LEU A 40 0.57 1.15 8.55
C LEU A 40 -0.23 0.86 9.81
N MET A 41 -0.29 -0.42 10.19
CA MET A 41 -1.02 -0.94 11.33
C MET A 41 -0.03 -1.47 12.37
N HIS A 42 -0.35 -1.31 13.65
CA HIS A 42 0.40 -1.88 14.76
C HIS A 42 -0.58 -2.39 15.82
N GLY A 43 -0.22 -3.47 16.49
CA GLY A 43 -1.12 -4.10 17.45
C GLY A 43 -0.61 -5.41 18.00
N MET A 44 -1.54 -6.28 18.36
CA MET A 44 -1.26 -7.58 18.96
C MET A 44 -2.18 -8.64 18.33
N LEU A 45 -1.60 -9.79 17.97
CA LEU A 45 -2.35 -11.01 17.68
C LEU A 45 -2.68 -11.74 18.97
N HIS A 46 -3.94 -12.16 19.12
CA HIS A 46 -4.43 -12.92 20.27
C HIS A 46 -5.39 -14.01 19.78
N GLY A 47 -5.01 -15.28 19.97
CA GLY A 47 -5.79 -16.42 19.47
C GLY A 47 -5.97 -16.35 17.94
N ALA A 48 -7.23 -16.38 17.49
CA ALA A 48 -7.59 -16.26 16.08
C ALA A 48 -7.85 -14.80 15.61
N GLY A 49 -7.64 -13.81 16.48
CA GLY A 49 -7.94 -12.41 16.23
C GLY A 49 -6.75 -11.48 16.40
N ALA A 50 -6.96 -10.21 16.08
CA ALA A 50 -5.96 -9.16 16.24
C ALA A 50 -6.58 -7.88 16.82
N PHE A 51 -5.92 -7.29 17.81
CA PHE A 51 -6.19 -5.94 18.29
C PHE A 51 -5.21 -4.99 17.61
N VAL A 52 -5.65 -4.34 16.54
CA VAL A 52 -4.78 -3.56 15.65
C VAL A 52 -5.37 -2.17 15.40
N GLY A 53 -4.48 -1.19 15.28
CA GLY A 53 -4.84 0.19 14.96
C GLY A 53 -3.80 0.86 14.08
N PRO A 54 -4.16 1.97 13.40
CA PRO A 54 -3.22 2.70 12.57
C PRO A 54 -2.10 3.31 13.41
N VAL A 55 -0.88 3.25 12.89
CA VAL A 55 0.27 3.95 13.49
C VAL A 55 0.02 5.45 13.47
N ARG A 56 0.27 6.09 14.62
CA ARG A 56 -0.02 7.52 14.83
C ARG A 56 0.92 8.41 14.03
N LYS A 57 0.58 9.70 13.95
CA LYS A 57 1.35 10.68 13.15
C LYS A 57 2.78 10.88 13.65
N ASP A 58 2.98 10.74 14.95
CA ASP A 58 4.28 10.81 15.64
C ASP A 58 5.12 9.53 15.49
N GLY A 59 4.58 8.51 14.83
CA GLY A 59 5.20 7.21 14.61
C GLY A 59 5.06 6.24 15.79
N SER A 60 4.28 6.61 16.81
CA SER A 60 3.95 5.68 17.90
C SER A 60 2.95 4.62 17.43
N GLY A 61 3.23 3.37 17.80
CA GLY A 61 2.30 2.26 17.64
C GLY A 61 1.18 2.27 18.69
N TYR A 62 0.31 1.27 18.62
CA TYR A 62 -0.64 0.98 19.68
C TYR A 62 0.08 0.59 20.99
N ASP A 63 -0.42 1.04 22.15
CA ASP A 63 0.20 0.74 23.44
C ASP A 63 -0.15 -0.67 23.90
N LEU A 64 0.77 -1.60 23.64
CA LEU A 64 0.59 -3.01 23.97
C LEU A 64 0.69 -3.29 25.48
N LYS A 65 1.33 -2.40 26.26
CA LYS A 65 1.45 -2.58 27.72
C LYS A 65 0.09 -2.43 28.39
N ILE A 66 -0.77 -1.55 27.87
CA ILE A 66 -2.13 -1.39 28.38
C ILE A 66 -2.94 -2.67 28.14
N LEU A 67 -2.84 -3.26 26.93
CA LEU A 67 -3.51 -4.54 26.61
C LEU A 67 -3.00 -5.66 27.53
N HIS A 68 -1.69 -5.74 27.73
CA HIS A 68 -1.11 -6.77 28.60
C HIS A 68 -1.57 -6.62 30.07
N ARG A 69 -1.65 -5.38 30.58
CA ARG A 69 -2.21 -5.10 31.92
C ARG A 69 -3.68 -5.45 32.06
N GLN A 70 -4.43 -5.50 30.96
CA GLN A 70 -5.82 -5.94 30.93
C GLN A 70 -5.97 -7.46 30.82
N GLY A 71 -4.86 -8.21 30.83
CA GLY A 71 -4.86 -9.67 30.75
C GLY A 71 -4.83 -10.22 29.32
N PHE A 72 -4.64 -9.37 28.30
CA PHE A 72 -4.44 -9.85 26.93
C PHE A 72 -2.97 -10.26 26.73
N GLU A 73 -2.75 -11.56 26.56
CA GLU A 73 -1.45 -12.10 26.16
C GLU A 73 -1.43 -12.35 24.66
N GLY A 74 -0.41 -11.89 23.96
CA GLY A 74 -0.38 -12.02 22.51
C GLY A 74 0.93 -11.55 21.90
N ILE A 75 1.05 -11.77 20.59
CA ILE A 75 2.27 -11.47 19.84
C ILE A 75 2.13 -10.07 19.24
N ALA A 76 3.09 -9.19 19.52
CA ALA A 76 3.15 -7.87 18.92
C ALA A 76 3.30 -7.99 17.39
N VAL A 77 2.49 -7.24 16.65
CA VAL A 77 2.50 -7.26 15.19
C VAL A 77 2.55 -5.88 14.56
N VAL A 78 3.17 -5.83 13.40
CA VAL A 78 3.14 -4.71 12.46
C VAL A 78 2.51 -5.20 11.16
N GLY A 79 1.69 -4.37 10.53
CA GLY A 79 0.99 -4.76 9.31
C GLY A 79 0.70 -3.61 8.37
N ILE A 80 0.22 -3.97 7.20
CA ILE A 80 -0.23 -3.07 6.16
C ILE A 80 -1.69 -3.38 5.84
N GLN A 81 -2.55 -2.38 5.95
CA GLN A 81 -3.90 -2.43 5.38
C GLN A 81 -3.86 -1.74 4.03
N VAL A 82 -4.25 -2.47 2.98
CA VAL A 82 -4.39 -1.94 1.62
C VAL A 82 -5.87 -1.81 1.30
N THR A 83 -6.28 -0.59 0.95
CA THR A 83 -7.65 -0.28 0.53
C THR A 83 -7.66 0.11 -0.93
N ASN A 84 -8.57 -0.49 -1.71
CA ASN A 84 -8.82 -0.08 -3.09
C ASN A 84 -9.89 1.01 -3.11
N HIS A 85 -9.47 2.27 -3.27
CA HIS A 85 -10.37 3.41 -3.49
C HIS A 85 -10.71 3.63 -4.98
N GLY A 86 -10.23 2.76 -5.86
CA GLY A 86 -10.50 2.82 -7.29
C GLY A 86 -11.84 2.18 -7.65
N ARG A 87 -12.14 2.16 -8.95
CA ARG A 87 -13.36 1.55 -9.52
C ARG A 87 -13.11 0.20 -10.19
N ALA A 88 -11.85 -0.17 -10.39
CA ALA A 88 -11.44 -1.48 -10.90
C ALA A 88 -10.75 -2.30 -9.80
N PRO A 89 -10.80 -3.64 -9.88
CA PRO A 89 -10.05 -4.51 -9.00
C PRO A 89 -8.54 -4.27 -9.12
N LEU A 90 -7.82 -4.56 -8.04
CA LEU A 90 -6.36 -4.56 -8.02
C LEU A 90 -5.83 -5.84 -7.37
N PHE A 91 -4.62 -6.24 -7.73
CA PHE A 91 -3.96 -7.39 -7.13
C PHE A 91 -2.81 -6.89 -6.24
N VAL A 92 -2.74 -7.41 -5.02
CA VAL A 92 -1.57 -7.29 -4.15
C VAL A 92 -0.77 -8.58 -4.32
N GLU A 93 0.44 -8.46 -4.84
CA GLU A 93 1.31 -9.61 -5.14
C GLU A 93 2.26 -9.92 -3.98
N GLY A 94 2.66 -8.89 -3.26
CA GLY A 94 3.68 -8.99 -2.23
C GLY A 94 3.55 -7.88 -1.20
N VAL A 95 4.02 -8.15 0.02
CA VAL A 95 4.18 -7.13 1.05
C VAL A 95 5.59 -7.23 1.62
N SER A 96 6.15 -6.09 2.03
CA SER A 96 7.46 -6.06 2.65
C SER A 96 7.57 -4.95 3.67
N LEU A 97 8.51 -5.12 4.60
CA LEU A 97 8.90 -4.13 5.59
C LEU A 97 10.20 -3.47 5.15
N ALA A 98 10.30 -2.15 5.29
CA ALA A 98 11.45 -1.37 4.89
C ALA A 98 11.80 -0.34 5.98
N PRO A 99 13.09 -0.08 6.25
CA PRO A 99 13.53 1.00 7.10
C PRO A 99 13.33 2.33 6.39
N ARG A 100 12.86 3.34 7.11
CA ARG A 100 12.78 4.70 6.56
C ARG A 100 14.16 5.35 6.64
N GLY A 101 14.82 5.45 5.48
CA GLY A 101 16.17 5.99 5.33
C GLY A 101 17.26 4.94 5.13
N GLY A 102 16.88 3.68 4.89
CA GLY A 102 17.81 2.60 4.59
C GLY A 102 17.41 1.79 3.36
N VAL A 103 18.30 0.91 2.88
CA VAL A 103 18.10 0.14 1.64
C VAL A 103 17.57 -1.28 1.85
N MET A 104 17.76 -1.87 3.03
CA MET A 104 17.40 -3.26 3.30
C MET A 104 15.88 -3.45 3.31
N ARG A 105 15.37 -4.58 2.81
CA ARG A 105 13.95 -4.93 2.90
C ARG A 105 13.78 -6.30 3.51
N PHE A 106 12.80 -6.44 4.39
CA PHE A 106 12.35 -7.73 4.88
C PHE A 106 11.09 -8.14 4.13
N VAL A 107 11.16 -9.27 3.43
CA VAL A 107 10.04 -9.87 2.70
C VAL A 107 9.60 -11.12 3.47
N PRO A 108 8.40 -11.15 4.07
CA PRO A 108 7.91 -12.31 4.78
C PRO A 108 7.69 -13.48 3.81
N ILE A 109 8.30 -14.65 4.07
CA ILE A 109 8.15 -15.84 3.22
C ILE A 109 7.11 -16.82 3.78
N ALA A 110 7.09 -17.02 5.11
CA ALA A 110 6.19 -17.98 5.76
C ALA A 110 5.31 -17.35 6.85
N GLU A 111 5.80 -16.32 7.54
CA GLU A 111 5.12 -15.72 8.71
C GLU A 111 4.38 -14.42 8.31
N LEU A 112 3.37 -14.59 7.47
CA LEU A 112 2.46 -13.52 7.08
C LEU A 112 1.02 -13.89 7.43
N HIS A 113 0.42 -13.13 8.34
CA HIS A 113 -0.97 -13.31 8.74
C HIS A 113 -1.87 -12.41 7.89
N GLY A 114 -2.77 -13.01 7.11
CA GLY A 114 -3.71 -12.31 6.23
C GLY A 114 -4.22 -13.25 5.13
N PRO A 115 -4.95 -12.73 4.14
CA PRO A 115 -5.31 -13.51 2.96
C PRO A 115 -4.07 -13.94 2.16
N ASP A 116 -4.15 -15.09 1.50
CA ASP A 116 -3.06 -15.58 0.65
C ASP A 116 -2.72 -14.59 -0.47
N LEU A 117 -1.42 -14.48 -0.74
CA LEU A 117 -0.87 -13.69 -1.84
C LEU A 117 -0.59 -14.59 -3.05
N PRO A 118 -0.85 -14.14 -4.28
CA PRO A 118 -1.43 -12.85 -4.64
C PRO A 118 -2.92 -12.75 -4.29
N HIS A 119 -3.34 -11.58 -3.78
CA HIS A 119 -4.72 -11.34 -3.36
C HIS A 119 -5.41 -10.30 -4.23
N ARG A 120 -6.64 -10.60 -4.67
CA ARG A 120 -7.47 -9.68 -5.44
C ARG A 120 -8.33 -8.82 -4.51
N LEU A 121 -8.18 -7.51 -4.62
CA LEU A 121 -8.98 -6.50 -3.93
C LEU A 121 -10.00 -5.86 -4.87
N GLU A 122 -11.28 -6.11 -4.61
CA GLU A 122 -12.39 -5.46 -5.31
C GLU A 122 -12.48 -3.97 -5.01
N ALA A 123 -13.16 -3.22 -5.88
CA ALA A 123 -13.38 -1.79 -5.70
C ALA A 123 -14.07 -1.50 -4.35
N GLY A 124 -13.53 -0.55 -3.58
CA GLY A 124 -14.05 -0.16 -2.27
C GLY A 124 -13.70 -1.11 -1.11
N THR A 125 -13.05 -2.24 -1.38
CA THR A 125 -12.68 -3.22 -0.35
C THR A 125 -11.27 -2.99 0.20
N ASN A 126 -10.96 -3.67 1.30
CA ASN A 126 -9.63 -3.66 1.90
C ASN A 126 -9.24 -5.05 2.40
N ALA A 127 -7.93 -5.28 2.50
CA ALA A 127 -7.34 -6.44 3.15
C ALA A 127 -6.12 -5.99 3.96
N SER A 128 -5.75 -6.79 4.96
CA SER A 128 -4.61 -6.50 5.82
C SER A 128 -3.69 -7.70 5.93
N TRP A 129 -2.39 -7.41 5.98
CA TRP A 129 -1.35 -8.40 6.23
C TRP A 129 -0.49 -7.97 7.40
N TYR A 130 -0.18 -8.90 8.30
CA TYR A 130 0.55 -8.67 9.52
C TYR A 130 1.75 -9.62 9.63
N THR A 131 2.83 -9.12 10.19
CA THR A 131 4.03 -9.89 10.56
C THR A 131 4.46 -9.51 11.97
N ILE A 132 5.33 -10.32 12.58
CA ILE A 132 5.79 -10.11 13.95
C ILE A 132 6.56 -8.79 14.06
N ALA A 133 6.25 -7.99 15.08
CA ALA A 133 6.84 -6.66 15.28
C ALA A 133 8.36 -6.72 15.53
N ASP A 134 8.89 -7.83 16.05
CA ASP A 134 10.32 -8.01 16.28
C ASP A 134 11.15 -7.94 14.99
N HIS A 135 10.57 -8.31 13.84
CA HIS A 135 11.23 -8.12 12.54
C HIS A 135 11.44 -6.64 12.22
N ALA A 136 10.54 -5.75 12.66
CA ALA A 136 10.72 -4.31 12.51
C ALA A 136 11.89 -3.78 13.32
N ALA A 137 11.95 -4.15 14.61
CA ALA A 137 13.03 -3.75 15.49
C ALA A 137 14.37 -4.27 14.96
N THR A 138 14.42 -5.53 14.56
CA THR A 138 15.62 -6.18 14.01
C THR A 138 16.07 -5.54 12.71
N LEU A 139 15.15 -5.24 11.78
CA LEU A 139 15.44 -4.57 10.51
C LEU A 139 16.00 -3.16 10.75
N ALA A 140 15.39 -2.38 11.63
CA ALA A 140 15.85 -1.04 11.95
C ALA A 140 17.21 -1.04 12.65
N ALA A 141 17.42 -1.94 13.63
CA ALA A 141 18.70 -2.11 14.31
C ALA A 141 19.80 -2.53 13.33
N SER A 142 19.55 -3.54 12.50
CA SER A 142 20.52 -4.01 11.50
C SER A 142 20.92 -2.90 10.52
N SER A 143 19.96 -2.09 10.09
CA SER A 143 20.23 -0.96 9.18
C SER A 143 21.06 0.14 9.86
N ARG A 144 20.80 0.44 11.14
CA ARG A 144 21.59 1.42 11.93
C ARG A 144 22.99 0.91 12.24
N ASP A 145 23.11 -0.31 12.69
CA ASP A 145 24.33 -0.82 13.34
C ASP A 145 25.29 -1.44 12.32
N VAL A 146 24.76 -2.18 11.33
CA VAL A 146 25.57 -2.87 10.33
C VAL A 146 25.86 -1.96 9.14
N LEU A 147 24.82 -1.29 8.61
CA LEU A 147 24.94 -0.47 7.41
C LEU A 147 25.26 1.01 7.72
N ARG A 148 25.24 1.41 9.01
CA ARG A 148 25.48 2.79 9.47
C ARG A 148 24.52 3.81 8.85
N GLU A 149 23.29 3.38 8.57
CA GLU A 149 22.26 4.22 7.97
C GLU A 149 21.50 5.05 9.02
N LYS A 150 21.04 6.24 8.63
CA LYS A 150 20.20 7.08 9.49
C LYS A 150 18.73 6.64 9.39
N VAL A 151 18.38 5.58 10.13
CA VAL A 151 17.03 5.01 10.12
C VAL A 151 16.17 5.60 11.23
N SER A 152 15.00 6.13 10.83
CA SER A 152 14.02 6.75 11.75
C SER A 152 12.94 5.81 12.27
N GLY A 153 12.90 4.57 11.75
CA GLY A 153 11.88 3.56 12.04
C GLY A 153 11.60 2.72 10.79
N VAL A 154 10.48 2.01 10.76
CA VAL A 154 10.09 1.16 9.62
C VAL A 154 8.74 1.57 9.03
N TYR A 155 8.53 1.21 7.78
CA TYR A 155 7.26 1.32 7.07
C TYR A 155 7.03 0.06 6.25
N MET A 156 5.80 -0.14 5.76
CA MET A 156 5.49 -1.28 4.92
C MET A 156 5.15 -0.85 3.49
N THR A 157 5.36 -1.76 2.57
CA THR A 157 5.03 -1.60 1.15
C THR A 157 4.20 -2.77 0.67
N ALA A 158 3.29 -2.49 -0.27
CA ALA A 158 2.56 -3.50 -1.03
C ALA A 158 2.94 -3.39 -2.51
N GLN A 159 3.40 -4.48 -3.10
CA GLN A 159 3.61 -4.60 -4.53
C GLN A 159 2.28 -4.96 -5.19
N LEU A 160 1.92 -4.19 -6.22
CA LEU A 160 0.69 -4.39 -6.97
C LEU A 160 0.96 -5.15 -8.25
N GLY A 161 -0.03 -5.88 -8.78
CA GLY A 161 0.08 -6.60 -10.07
C GLY A 161 0.27 -5.72 -11.31
N THR A 162 0.35 -4.40 -11.13
CA THR A 162 0.78 -3.45 -12.18
C THR A 162 2.30 -3.22 -12.19
N GLY A 163 3.04 -3.86 -11.27
CA GLY A 163 4.46 -3.57 -10.99
C GLY A 163 4.68 -2.35 -10.07
N ASN A 164 3.65 -1.54 -9.84
CA ASN A 164 3.74 -0.40 -8.93
C ASN A 164 3.83 -0.84 -7.46
N THR A 165 4.55 -0.06 -6.65
CA THR A 165 4.61 -0.27 -5.20
C THR A 165 3.89 0.87 -4.48
N VAL A 166 3.05 0.53 -3.51
CA VAL A 166 2.41 1.50 -2.63
C VAL A 166 3.01 1.40 -1.24
N GLU A 167 3.47 2.53 -0.73
CA GLU A 167 4.07 2.63 0.59
C GLU A 167 3.09 3.17 1.63
N THR A 168 3.23 2.71 2.88
CA THR A 168 2.54 3.35 4.00
C THR A 168 3.16 4.72 4.27
N LYS A 169 2.31 5.76 4.38
CA LYS A 169 2.76 7.14 4.65
C LYS A 169 3.39 7.33 6.03
N ARG A 170 2.99 6.50 7.00
CA ARG A 170 3.50 6.56 8.38
C ARG A 170 4.70 5.64 8.52
N THR A 171 5.51 5.95 9.52
CA THR A 171 6.67 5.16 9.92
C THR A 171 6.46 4.77 11.38
N LEU A 172 6.55 3.50 11.70
CA LEU A 172 6.59 3.01 13.07
C LEU A 172 8.00 3.23 13.63
N ARG A 173 8.11 4.00 14.72
CA ARG A 173 9.37 4.20 15.42
C ARG A 173 9.68 2.97 16.26
N VAL A 174 10.85 2.39 16.03
CA VAL A 174 11.38 1.18 16.69
C VAL A 174 12.83 1.37 17.09
#